data_AF-D9UCS3-F1
#
_entry.id   AF-D9UCS3-F1
#
_cell.length_a   1.000
_cell.length_b   1.000
_cell.length_c   1.000
_cell.angle_alpha   90.00
_cell.angle_beta   90.00
_cell.angle_gamma   90.00
#
_symmetry.space_group_name_H-M   'P 1'
#
loop_
_entity.id
_entity.type
_entity.pdbx_description
1 polymer ?
#
loop_
_entity_poly.entity_id
_entity_poly.type
_entity_poly.pdbx_seq_one_letter_code
_entity_poly.pdbx_strand_id
1 'polypeptide(L)'
;MDMSEPAGHDTSPSRAAARSACPVQLVPNGPGRPDGYLVTGYAEARQALGDARLSKDTAAFFAGRESTRDPHPALSHHMLASDPPEHTRLRKPKPAPLRPRLRPGTPAPPARGSGGASYERRKPSSVPV
;
A
#
# COMPACT_ATOMS: atom_id res chain seq x y z
N MET A 1 -18.15 28.07 -16.33
CA MET A 1 -17.23 27.65 -15.26
C MET A 1 -16.02 27.07 -15.96
N ASP A 2 -15.04 27.93 -16.19
CA ASP A 2 -13.78 27.58 -16.84
C ASP A 2 -12.93 26.82 -15.81
N MET A 3 -12.69 25.53 -16.07
CA MET A 3 -11.79 24.69 -15.27
C MET A 3 -10.37 25.09 -15.64
N SER A 4 -9.93 26.24 -15.11
CA SER A 4 -8.60 26.79 -15.28
C SER A 4 -7.54 25.72 -14.98
N GLU A 5 -6.72 25.48 -16.02
CA GLU A 5 -5.44 24.76 -16.10
C GLU A 5 -5.17 23.64 -15.08
N PRO A 6 -4.92 22.39 -15.53
CA PRO A 6 -4.05 21.54 -14.74
C PRO A 6 -2.70 22.23 -14.75
N ALA A 7 -2.30 22.86 -13.64
CA ALA A 7 -0.91 23.18 -13.40
C ALA A 7 -0.15 21.84 -13.45
N GLY A 8 0.27 21.47 -14.67
CA GLY A 8 1.08 20.30 -14.94
C GLY A 8 2.27 20.39 -14.00
N HIS A 9 2.60 19.26 -13.39
CA HIS A 9 3.75 19.12 -12.49
C HIS A 9 4.93 19.93 -13.02
N ASP A 10 5.20 21.10 -12.42
CA ASP A 10 6.25 21.94 -12.95
C ASP A 10 7.59 21.24 -12.71
N THR A 11 8.34 21.24 -13.80
CA THR A 11 9.58 20.58 -14.09
C THR A 11 10.65 20.85 -13.02
N SER A 12 11.64 19.96 -12.93
CA SER A 12 12.83 20.04 -12.06
C SER A 12 13.37 21.45 -11.69
N PRO A 13 13.41 22.47 -12.58
CA PRO A 13 13.82 23.84 -12.23
C PRO A 13 13.00 24.50 -11.11
N SER A 14 11.67 24.35 -11.06
CA SER A 14 10.84 24.96 -10.01
C SER A 14 11.18 24.40 -8.62
N ARG A 15 11.39 23.08 -8.54
CA ARG A 15 11.88 22.40 -7.33
C ARG A 15 13.32 22.79 -6.97
N ALA A 16 14.18 23.02 -7.95
CA ALA A 16 15.55 23.46 -7.70
C ALA A 16 15.58 24.87 -7.09
N ALA A 17 14.79 25.80 -7.63
CA ALA A 17 14.65 27.15 -7.07
C ALA A 17 14.08 27.12 -5.64
N ALA A 18 13.04 26.31 -5.41
CA ALA A 18 12.46 26.14 -4.07
C ALA A 18 13.49 25.60 -3.05
N ARG A 19 14.31 24.60 -3.42
CA ARG A 19 15.39 24.08 -2.55
C ARG A 19 16.38 25.15 -2.14
N SER A 20 16.85 25.95 -3.11
CA SER A 20 17.87 26.97 -2.86
C SER A 20 17.36 28.09 -1.97
N ALA A 21 16.07 28.41 -2.04
CA ALA A 21 15.46 29.47 -1.24
C ALA A 21 15.11 28.98 0.18
N CYS A 22 14.41 27.85 0.30
CA CYS A 22 14.04 27.27 1.58
C CYS A 22 13.67 25.79 1.40
N PRO A 23 14.44 24.83 1.95
CA PRO A 23 14.24 23.41 1.69
C PRO A 23 12.97 22.83 2.34
N VAL A 24 12.32 23.55 3.28
CA VAL A 24 11.06 23.18 3.93
C VAL A 24 10.13 24.40 3.99
N GLN A 25 9.03 24.36 3.25
CA GLN A 25 8.12 25.51 3.09
C GLN A 25 6.71 25.14 3.58
N LEU A 26 6.06 26.07 4.29
CA LEU A 26 4.63 25.94 4.59
C LEU A 26 3.84 26.25 3.30
N VAL A 27 2.90 25.37 2.96
CA VAL A 27 2.07 25.46 1.77
C VAL A 27 0.60 25.49 2.20
N PRO A 28 -0.14 26.56 1.88
CA PRO A 28 -1.57 26.63 2.16
C PRO A 28 -2.34 25.55 1.41
N ASN A 29 -3.24 24.85 2.10
CA ASN A 29 -4.06 23.78 1.51
C ASN A 29 -5.48 24.24 1.14
N GLY A 30 -5.73 25.55 1.17
CA GLY A 30 -7.04 26.15 0.90
C GLY A 30 -7.92 26.23 2.16
N PRO A 31 -9.09 26.89 2.03
CA PRO A 31 -9.95 27.21 3.16
C PRO A 31 -10.47 25.96 3.87
N GLY A 32 -10.41 25.98 5.21
CA GLY A 32 -10.88 24.89 6.06
C GLY A 32 -9.98 23.65 6.09
N ARG A 33 -8.79 23.69 5.48
CA ARG A 33 -7.80 22.60 5.52
C ARG A 33 -6.55 23.06 6.27
N PRO A 34 -5.94 22.19 7.10
CA PRO A 34 -4.67 22.52 7.73
C PRO A 34 -3.60 22.70 6.65
N ASP A 35 -2.75 23.70 6.79
CA ASP A 35 -1.60 23.91 5.92
C ASP A 35 -0.66 22.70 5.94
N GLY A 36 0.04 22.47 4.82
CA GLY A 36 0.99 21.39 4.66
C GLY A 36 2.42 21.90 4.63
N TYR A 37 3.40 20.99 4.70
CA TYR A 37 4.80 21.32 4.47
C TYR A 37 5.28 20.68 3.17
N LEU A 38 5.96 21.46 2.33
CA LEU A 38 6.68 20.99 1.16
C LEU A 38 8.17 20.90 1.47
N VAL A 39 8.69 19.67 1.50
CA VAL A 39 10.11 19.39 1.68
C VAL A 39 10.74 19.14 0.32
N THR A 40 11.74 19.94 -0.03
CA THR A 40 12.45 19.83 -1.31
C THR A 40 13.91 19.45 -1.13
N GLY A 41 14.53 19.78 0.01
CA GLY A 41 15.92 19.43 0.33
C GLY A 41 16.12 17.94 0.65
N TYR A 42 17.24 17.36 0.20
CA TYR A 42 17.50 15.92 0.39
C TYR A 42 17.74 15.55 1.85
N ALA A 43 18.54 16.34 2.57
CA ALA A 43 18.88 16.06 3.97
C ALA A 43 17.62 16.11 4.85
N GLU A 44 16.80 17.13 4.63
CA GLU A 44 15.53 17.35 5.33
C GLU A 44 14.52 16.26 4.98
N ALA A 45 14.41 15.87 3.70
CA ALA A 45 13.55 14.75 3.29
C ALA A 45 14.01 13.43 3.90
N ARG A 46 15.33 13.16 3.92
CA ARG A 46 15.91 11.96 4.52
C ARG A 46 15.62 11.88 6.01
N GLN A 47 15.69 13.01 6.72
CA GLN A 47 15.35 13.12 8.13
C GLN A 47 13.84 12.92 8.35
N ALA A 48 12.99 13.67 7.64
CA ALA A 48 11.55 13.60 7.78
C ALA A 48 11.00 12.19 7.49
N LEU A 49 11.45 11.54 6.42
CA LEU A 49 11.04 10.18 6.07
C LEU A 49 11.49 9.11 7.07
N GLY A 50 12.48 9.42 7.93
CA GLY A 50 12.96 8.55 8.99
C GLY A 50 12.41 8.87 10.39
N ASP A 51 11.73 10.00 10.56
CA ASP A 51 11.22 10.45 11.85
C ASP A 51 9.87 9.77 12.16
N ALA A 52 9.85 8.92 13.19
CA ALA A 52 8.66 8.16 13.59
C ALA A 52 7.51 9.03 14.12
N ARG A 53 7.76 10.32 14.41
CA ARG A 53 6.72 11.27 14.81
C ARG A 53 5.84 11.72 13.63
N LEU A 54 6.32 11.52 12.39
CA LEU A 54 5.57 11.80 11.17
C LEU A 54 4.84 10.53 10.71
N SER A 55 3.61 10.40 11.19
CA SER A 55 2.74 9.25 10.91
C SER A 55 2.39 9.13 9.43
N LYS A 56 2.38 7.88 8.94
CA LYS A 56 1.85 7.51 7.62
C LYS A 56 0.38 7.10 7.67
N ASP A 57 -0.13 6.86 8.88
CA ASP A 57 -1.52 6.53 9.10
C ASP A 57 -2.39 7.80 9.01
N THR A 58 -3.21 7.85 7.96
CA THR A 58 -4.13 8.97 7.77
C THR A 58 -5.17 9.07 8.89
N ALA A 59 -5.52 7.97 9.57
CA ALA A 59 -6.43 8.01 10.71
C ALA A 59 -5.80 8.76 11.88
N ALA A 60 -4.50 8.60 12.12
CA ALA A 60 -3.75 9.38 13.12
C ALA A 60 -3.74 10.88 12.75
N PHE A 61 -3.60 11.23 11.47
CA PHE A 61 -3.65 12.63 11.01
C PHE A 61 -5.02 13.30 11.28
N PHE A 62 -6.11 12.55 11.16
CA PHE A 62 -7.47 13.03 11.39
C PHE A 62 -8.01 12.75 12.79
N ALA A 63 -7.21 12.18 13.70
CA ALA A 63 -7.67 11.85 15.04
C ALA A 63 -8.23 13.10 15.76
N GLY A 64 -9.48 13.01 16.21
CA GLY A 64 -10.18 14.12 16.86
C GLY A 64 -10.66 15.23 15.92
N ARG A 65 -10.70 14.99 14.59
CA ARG A 65 -11.22 15.91 13.58
C ARG A 65 -12.24 15.22 12.68
N GLU A 66 -13.26 15.97 12.26
CA GLU A 66 -14.16 15.52 11.21
C GLU A 66 -13.38 15.40 9.89
N SER A 67 -13.43 14.21 9.27
CA SER A 67 -12.82 13.96 7.97
C SER A 67 -13.83 13.29 7.06
N THR A 68 -13.98 13.83 5.85
CA THR A 68 -14.79 13.21 4.79
C THR A 68 -14.05 12.08 4.07
N ARG A 69 -12.83 11.76 4.51
CA ARG A 69 -11.97 10.77 3.86
C ARG A 69 -12.23 9.39 4.46
N ASP A 70 -12.93 8.55 3.69
CA ASP A 70 -13.17 7.13 4.01
C ASP A 70 -12.58 6.21 2.93
N PRO A 71 -11.24 6.06 2.89
CA PRO A 71 -10.59 5.20 1.92
C PRO A 71 -10.91 3.72 2.20
N HIS A 72 -11.23 2.97 1.16
CA HIS A 72 -11.49 1.53 1.25
C HIS A 72 -10.36 0.82 2.04
N PRO A 73 -10.67 -0.17 2.90
CA PRO A 73 -9.67 -0.85 3.77
C PRO A 73 -8.40 -1.34 3.05
N ALA A 74 -8.51 -1.76 1.79
CA ALA A 74 -7.37 -2.17 0.97
C ALA A 74 -6.33 -1.04 0.70
N LEU A 75 -6.74 0.23 0.79
CA LEU A 75 -5.91 1.42 0.63
C LEU A 75 -5.41 1.99 1.97
N SER A 76 -6.03 1.59 3.08
CA SER A 76 -5.74 2.13 4.41
C SER A 76 -4.92 1.16 5.27
N HIS A 77 -5.07 -0.15 5.05
CA HIS A 77 -4.42 -1.19 5.85
C HIS A 77 -3.36 -1.94 5.04
N HIS A 78 -2.29 -1.23 4.68
CA HIS A 78 -1.13 -1.81 4.00
C HIS A 78 0.18 -1.14 4.42
N MET A 79 1.31 -1.73 4.03
CA MET A 79 2.65 -1.34 4.50
C MET A 79 2.97 0.15 4.35
N LEU A 80 2.48 0.84 3.31
CA LEU A 80 2.80 2.25 3.08
C LEU A 80 1.90 3.20 3.88
N ALA A 81 0.77 2.73 4.39
CA ALA A 81 -0.24 3.50 5.11
C ALA A 81 -0.28 3.18 6.61
N SER A 82 0.74 2.52 7.16
CA SER A 82 0.80 2.09 8.56
C SER A 82 2.07 2.54 9.24
N ASP A 83 1.99 2.77 10.55
CA ASP A 83 3.12 3.06 11.43
C ASP A 83 3.57 1.80 12.21
N PRO A 84 4.74 1.82 12.88
CA PRO A 84 5.10 0.79 13.85
C PRO A 84 4.05 0.65 14.96
N PRO A 85 3.77 -0.57 15.47
CA PRO A 85 4.42 -1.85 15.15
C PRO A 85 3.86 -2.55 13.91
N GLU A 86 2.73 -2.10 13.38
CA GLU A 86 2.00 -2.77 12.30
C GLU A 86 2.80 -2.76 10.98
N HIS A 87 3.42 -1.63 10.63
CA HIS A 87 4.37 -1.55 9.53
C HIS A 87 5.48 -2.61 9.65
N THR A 88 6.04 -2.81 10.84
CA THR A 88 7.10 -3.80 11.07
C THR A 88 6.59 -5.21 10.84
N ARG A 89 5.35 -5.51 11.26
CA ARG A 89 4.69 -6.80 11.02
C ARG A 89 4.44 -7.05 9.53
N LEU A 90 3.91 -6.06 8.82
CA LEU A 90 3.59 -6.13 7.39
C LEU A 90 4.83 -6.20 6.51
N ARG A 91 5.91 -5.51 6.90
CA ARG A 91 7.19 -5.50 6.18
C ARG A 91 7.99 -6.78 6.39
N LYS A 92 7.79 -7.49 7.51
CA LYS A 92 8.52 -8.72 7.79
C LYS A 92 8.23 -9.74 6.69
N PRO A 93 9.25 -10.22 5.96
CA PRO A 93 9.04 -11.25 4.95
C PRO A 93 8.42 -12.47 5.63
N LYS A 94 7.35 -13.00 5.03
CA LYS A 94 6.82 -14.29 5.47
C LYS A 94 7.93 -15.32 5.24
N PRO A 95 8.27 -16.16 6.24
CA PRO A 95 9.21 -17.24 5.99
C PRO A 95 8.69 -18.06 4.81
N ALA A 96 9.55 -18.32 3.83
CA ALA A 96 9.19 -19.21 2.75
C ALA A 96 8.70 -20.53 3.36
N PRO A 97 7.64 -21.15 2.81
CA PRO A 97 7.29 -22.50 3.26
C PRO A 97 8.55 -23.35 3.14
N LEU A 98 8.83 -24.15 4.16
CA LEU A 98 9.96 -25.06 4.18
C LEU A 98 9.75 -26.05 3.02
N ARG A 99 10.28 -25.71 1.84
CA ARG A 99 10.26 -26.62 0.70
C ARG A 99 11.38 -27.62 0.97
N PRO A 100 11.10 -28.93 1.05
CA PRO A 100 12.18 -29.89 1.11
C PRO A 100 13.07 -29.65 -0.12
N ARG A 101 14.36 -29.39 0.13
CA ARG A 101 15.34 -29.37 -0.95
C ARG A 101 15.29 -30.76 -1.58
N LEU A 102 14.81 -30.85 -2.82
CA LEU A 102 14.93 -32.08 -3.58
C LEU A 102 16.41 -32.47 -3.59
N ARG A 103 16.74 -33.65 -3.06
CA ARG A 103 18.12 -34.13 -3.15
C ARG A 103 18.44 -34.30 -4.65
N PRO A 104 19.57 -33.77 -5.13
CA PRO A 104 20.01 -34.06 -6.48
C PRO A 104 20.07 -35.58 -6.67
N GLY A 105 19.44 -36.09 -7.72
CA GLY A 105 19.37 -37.52 -8.01
C GLY A 105 18.16 -38.27 -7.43
N THR A 106 17.18 -37.59 -6.83
CA THR A 106 15.91 -38.25 -6.48
C THR A 106 15.07 -38.41 -7.76
N PRO A 107 14.76 -39.64 -8.21
CA PRO A 107 13.88 -39.82 -9.36
C PRO A 107 12.49 -39.26 -9.04
N ALA A 108 11.87 -38.61 -10.04
CA ALA A 108 10.50 -38.15 -9.92
C ALA A 108 9.58 -39.33 -9.51
N PRO A 109 8.61 -39.12 -8.61
CA PRO A 109 7.66 -40.17 -8.29
C PRO A 109 6.95 -40.60 -9.59
N PRO A 110 6.66 -41.91 -9.76
CA PRO A 110 5.96 -42.37 -10.94
C PRO A 110 4.65 -41.58 -11.08
N ALA A 111 4.36 -41.12 -12.30
CA ALA A 111 3.14 -40.42 -12.61
C ALA A 111 1.97 -41.26 -12.09
N ARG A 112 1.24 -40.73 -11.10
CA ARG A 112 0.07 -41.39 -10.53
C ARG A 112 -0.90 -41.57 -11.70
N GLY A 113 -1.11 -42.82 -12.11
CA GLY A 113 -1.99 -43.15 -13.22
C GLY A 113 -3.33 -42.45 -13.03
N SER A 114 -3.83 -41.84 -14.09
CA SER A 114 -5.16 -41.25 -14.18
C SER A 114 -6.22 -42.33 -14.04
N GLY A 115 -6.46 -42.79 -12.81
CA GLY A 115 -7.66 -43.52 -12.45
C GLY A 115 -8.84 -42.56 -12.58
N GLY A 116 -9.52 -42.61 -13.73
CA GLY A 116 -10.76 -41.88 -13.94
C GLY A 116 -11.80 -42.31 -12.91
N ALA A 117 -12.11 -41.42 -11.98
CA ALA A 117 -13.31 -41.55 -11.17
C ALA A 117 -14.49 -41.16 -12.06
N SER A 118 -15.14 -42.15 -12.66
CA SER A 118 -16.45 -41.98 -13.29
C SER A 118 -17.44 -41.54 -12.20
N TYR A 119 -17.80 -40.26 -12.20
CA TYR A 119 -18.95 -39.77 -11.43
C TYR A 119 -20.22 -40.14 -12.18
N GLU A 120 -20.81 -41.28 -11.83
CA GLU A 120 -22.18 -41.61 -12.20
C GLU A 120 -23.12 -40.58 -11.54
N ARG A 121 -23.64 -39.61 -12.30
CA ARG A 121 -24.70 -38.73 -11.83
C ARG A 121 -25.95 -39.57 -11.59
N ARG A 122 -26.19 -39.95 -10.33
CA ARG A 122 -27.52 -40.42 -9.90
C ARG A 122 -28.51 -39.28 -10.08
N LYS A 123 -29.43 -39.41 -11.05
CA LYS A 123 -30.60 -38.52 -11.17
C LYS A 123 -31.42 -38.62 -9.87
N PRO A 124 -31.90 -37.51 -9.30
CA PRO A 124 -32.85 -37.58 -8.21
C PRO A 124 -34.15 -38.21 -8.72
N SER A 125 -34.60 -39.25 -8.02
CA SER A 125 -35.90 -39.89 -8.23
C SER A 125 -37.00 -38.85 -7.94
N SER A 126 -37.82 -38.57 -8.96
CA SER A 126 -39.09 -37.88 -8.78
C SER A 126 -40.07 -38.84 -8.09
N VAL A 127 -40.48 -38.51 -6.88
CA VAL A 127 -41.62 -39.15 -6.20
C VAL A 127 -42.87 -38.37 -6.63
N PRO A 128 -43.92 -39.01 -7.19
CA PRO A 128 -45.17 -38.31 -7.46
C PRO A 128 -46.00 -38.18 -6.17
N VAL A 129 -46.74 -37.08 -6.07
CA VAL A 129 -47.89 -36.89 -5.17
C VAL A 129 -49.10 -37.58 -5.78
#